data_AF-A0A940H9S5-F1
#
_entry.id   AF-A0A940H9S5-F1
#
_cell.length_a   1.000
_cell.length_b   1.000
_cell.length_c   1.000
_cell.angle_alpha   90.00
_cell.angle_beta   90.00
_cell.angle_gamma   90.00
#
_symmetry.space_group_name_H-M   'P 1'
#
loop_
_entity.id
_entity.type
_entity.pdbx_description
1 polymer ?
#
loop_
_entity_poly.entity_id
_entity_poly.type
_entity_poly.pdbx_seq_one_letter_code
_entity_poly.pdbx_strand_id
1 'polypeptide(L)' 'MTATVNASTGLIPGRPVERKGNVFVKWVTTTDHKVIGHLYFVTSFLFFLIGGVMALLIRGQL' A
#
# COMPACT_ATOMS: atom_id res chain seq x y z
N MET A 1 -46.27 29.94 9.61
CA MET A 1 -45.14 30.29 10.50
C MET A 1 -45.22 29.37 11.71
N THR A 2 -44.27 28.57 12.15
CA THR A 2 -42.97 28.09 11.66
C THR A 2 -42.62 26.99 12.67
N ALA A 3 -42.38 25.75 12.23
CA ALA A 3 -41.59 24.77 13.00
C ALA A 3 -41.30 23.57 12.09
N THR A 4 -40.28 23.72 11.25
CA THR A 4 -39.67 22.60 10.54
C THR A 4 -38.80 21.85 11.56
N VAL A 5 -39.35 20.82 12.19
CA VAL A 5 -38.56 19.88 12.99
C VAL A 5 -38.57 18.53 12.31
N ASN A 6 -37.48 18.22 11.60
CA ASN A 6 -36.82 16.94 11.82
C ASN A 6 -35.39 17.03 11.30
N ALA A 7 -34.45 17.14 12.23
CA ALA A 7 -33.04 17.06 11.95
C ALA A 7 -32.75 15.70 11.31
N SER A 8 -32.24 15.72 10.08
CA SER A 8 -31.70 14.59 9.31
C SER A 8 -30.51 13.97 10.03
N THR A 9 -30.78 13.36 11.17
CA THR A 9 -29.84 12.60 11.98
C THR A 9 -29.71 11.23 11.35
N GLY A 10 -28.53 10.91 10.84
CA GLY A 10 -28.04 9.53 10.89
C GLY A 10 -27.83 8.79 9.58
N LEU A 11 -27.74 9.43 8.42
CA LEU A 11 -27.28 8.75 7.20
C LEU A 11 -25.82 9.10 6.90
N ILE A 12 -24.91 8.68 7.78
CA ILE A 12 -23.51 8.46 7.36
C ILE A 12 -23.48 7.01 6.87
N PRO A 13 -23.65 6.75 5.56
CA PRO A 13 -23.47 5.40 5.03
C PRO A 13 -22.05 4.94 5.35
N GLY A 14 -21.94 3.72 5.87
CA GLY A 14 -20.75 3.18 6.49
C GLY A 14 -19.47 3.38 5.69
N ARG A 15 -18.37 3.64 6.40
CA ARG A 15 -17.02 3.54 5.84
C ARG A 15 -16.90 2.20 5.11
N PRO A 16 -16.64 2.17 3.80
CA PRO A 16 -16.30 0.93 3.12
C PRO A 16 -15.08 0.36 3.83
N VAL A 17 -15.21 -0.86 4.34
CA VAL A 17 -14.10 -1.58 4.96
C VAL A 17 -13.12 -1.87 3.83
N GLU A 18 -12.05 -1.07 3.74
CA GLU A 18 -11.02 -1.22 2.72
C GLU A 18 -10.38 -2.60 2.89
N ARG A 19 -10.74 -3.53 2.01
CA ARG A 19 -10.15 -4.87 1.97
C ARG A 19 -8.66 -4.69 1.66
N LYS A 20 -7.83 -4.80 2.70
CA LYS A 20 -6.36 -4.82 2.66
C LYS A 20 -5.76 -5.79 1.63
N GLY A 21 -6.52 -6.73 1.07
CA GLY A 21 -6.04 -7.59 -0.03
C GLY A 21 -5.76 -6.83 -1.33
N ASN A 22 -6.42 -5.69 -1.55
CA ASN A 22 -6.30 -4.94 -2.81
C ASN A 22 -5.27 -3.81 -2.76
N VAL A 23 -4.55 -3.61 -1.65
CA VAL A 23 -3.52 -2.54 -1.61
C VAL A 23 -2.34 -2.86 -2.51
N PHE A 24 -1.88 -4.11 -2.59
CA PHE A 24 -0.79 -4.47 -3.51
C PHE A 24 -1.20 -4.29 -4.99
N VAL A 25 -2.43 -4.68 -5.34
CA VAL A 25 -2.96 -4.56 -6.72
C VAL A 25 -3.31 -3.10 -7.06
N LYS A 26 -3.91 -2.33 -6.15
CA LYS A 26 -4.06 -0.87 -6.30
C LYS A 26 -2.70 -0.22 -6.44
N TRP A 27 -1.72 -0.60 -5.63
CA TRP A 27 -0.38 -0.02 -5.67
C TRP A 27 0.33 -0.30 -7.00
N VAL A 28 0.20 -1.50 -7.57
CA VAL A 28 0.72 -1.80 -8.92
C VAL A 28 -0.04 -1.06 -10.03
N THR A 29 -1.36 -0.89 -9.91
CA THR A 29 -2.20 -0.17 -10.89
C THR A 29 -2.19 1.35 -10.73
N THR A 30 -1.70 1.90 -9.61
CA THR A 30 -1.67 3.33 -9.34
C THR A 30 -0.52 3.99 -10.12
N THR A 31 -0.86 4.77 -11.15
CA THR A 31 0.06 5.61 -11.98
C THR A 31 0.59 6.84 -11.21
N ASP A 32 0.84 6.70 -9.91
CA ASP A 32 1.34 7.78 -9.08
C ASP A 32 2.86 7.62 -8.96
N HIS A 33 3.61 8.65 -9.35
CA HIS A 33 5.07 8.66 -9.36
C HIS A 33 5.67 8.45 -7.96
N LYS A 34 4.87 8.64 -6.91
CA LYS A 34 5.26 8.32 -5.52
C LYS A 34 5.28 6.82 -5.23
N VAL A 35 4.37 6.08 -5.87
CA VAL A 35 4.22 4.63 -5.76
C VAL A 35 5.20 3.91 -6.67
N ILE A 36 5.40 4.41 -7.90
CA ILE A 36 6.41 3.87 -8.81
C ILE A 36 7.80 3.92 -8.15
N GLY A 37 8.14 5.05 -7.52
CA GLY A 37 9.42 5.20 -6.82
C GLY A 37 9.58 4.21 -5.66
N HIS A 38 8.54 3.99 -4.86
CA HIS A 38 8.59 3.02 -3.76
C HIS A 38 8.70 1.58 -4.25
N LEU A 39 8.05 1.22 -5.36
CA LEU A 39 8.16 -0.11 -5.97
C LEU A 39 9.60 -0.38 -6.45
N TYR A 40 10.22 0.59 -7.13
CA TYR A 40 11.62 0.47 -7.58
C TYR A 40 12.61 0.42 -6.40
N PHE A 41 12.36 1.20 -5.34
CA PHE A 41 13.22 1.20 -4.15
C PHE A 41 13.17 -0.17 -3.43
N VAL A 42 11.97 -0.71 -3.20
CA VAL A 42 11.77 -2.02 -2.56
C VAL A 42 12.38 -3.14 -3.40
N THR A 43 12.13 -3.16 -4.71
CA THR A 43 12.64 -4.21 -5.61
C THR A 43 14.17 -4.20 -5.72
N SER A 44 14.78 -3.01 -5.82
CA SER A 44 16.24 -2.86 -5.84
C SER A 44 16.88 -3.31 -4.54
N PHE A 45 16.29 -2.93 -3.40
CA PHE A 45 16.77 -3.34 -2.08
C PHE A 45 16.65 -4.85 -1.86
N LEU A 46 15.56 -5.46 -2.35
CA LEU A 46 15.34 -6.90 -2.28
C LEU A 46 16.38 -7.68 -3.11
N PHE A 47 16.64 -7.25 -4.35
CA PHE A 47 17.69 -7.86 -5.18
C PHE A 47 19.10 -7.66 -4.59
N PHE A 48 19.38 -6.49 -4.01
CA PHE A 48 20.64 -6.23 -3.31
C PHE A 48 20.82 -7.17 -2.11
N LEU A 49 19.77 -7.38 -1.31
CA LEU A 49 19.81 -8.33 -0.19
C LEU A 49 20.02 -9.77 -0.68
N ILE A 50 19.30 -10.21 -1.70
CA ILE A 50 19.44 -11.56 -2.26
C ILE A 50 20.85 -11.77 -2.82
N GLY A 51 21.35 -10.83 -3.63
CA GLY A 51 22.70 -10.88 -4.19
C GLY A 51 23.79 -10.75 -3.13
N GLY A 52 23.59 -9.89 -2.13
CA GLY A 52 24.50 -9.70 -1.00
C GLY A 52 24.57 -10.91 -0.09
N VAL A 53 23.44 -11.55 0.20
CA VAL A 53 23.38 -12.83 0.93
C VAL A 53 24.06 -13.92 0.11
N MET A 54 23.80 -14.02 -1.20
CA MET A 54 24.48 -14.99 -2.06
C MET A 54 26.00 -14.77 -2.06
N ALA A 55 26.46 -13.52 -2.13
CA ALA A 55 27.88 -13.17 -2.04
C ALA A 55 28.48 -13.53 -0.67
N LEU A 56 27.75 -13.30 0.42
CA LEU A 56 28.17 -13.68 1.77
C LEU A 56 28.27 -15.21 1.92
N LEU A 57 27.34 -15.97 1.34
CA LEU A 57 27.36 -17.43 1.35
C LEU A 57 28.57 -17.98 0.57
N ILE A 58 28.87 -17.42 -0.60
CA ILE A 58 30.07 -17.78 -1.38
C ILE A 58 31.33 -17.46 -0.58
N ARG A 59 31.35 -16.33 0.13
CA ARG A 59 32.51 -15.93 0.94
C ARG A 59 32.65 -16.72 2.24
N GLY A 60 31.56 -17.23 2.81
CA GLY A 60 31.58 -18.07 4.01
C GLY A 60 31.90 -19.53 3.73
N GLN A 61 31.88 -19.94 2.45
CA GLN A 61 32.30 -21.28 2.03
C GLN A 61 33.81 -21.36 1.75
N LEU A 62 34.47 -20.20 1.60
CA LEU A 62 35.94 -20.06 1.55
C LEU A 62 36.51 -19.91 2.97
#